data_AF-K7UBP8-F1
#
_entry.id   AF-K7UBP8-F1
#
_cell.length_a   1.000
_cell.length_b   1.000
_cell.length_c   1.000
_cell.angle_alpha   90.00
_cell.angle_beta   90.00
_cell.angle_gamma   90.00
#
_symmetry.space_group_name_H-M   'P 1'
#
loop_
_entity.id
_entity.type
_entity.pdbx_description
1 polymer ?
#
loop_
_entity_poly.entity_id
_entity_poly.type
_entity_poly.pdbx_seq_one_letter_code
_entity_poly.pdbx_strand_id
1 'polypeptide(L)'
;MKTAAATTLVLAAFLFVAGDACANVPQMRWTEACVKAGETAELYHVCQETLQHGPDAAELTAYVVLAARLATWSYDDTVGSAEQLIADGSLPGAQRASYQQCISSYGTARVQMVRVMEELAGCDFTRAGPELAAAVAAMESCGKGLVAGTPLAAWNAADRDRTAVVYDLGALIVGRAPGSMNP
;
A
#
# COMPACT_ATOMS: atom_id res chain seq x y z
N MET A 1 9.01 28.08 49.00
CA MET A 1 9.53 26.73 48.68
C MET A 1 9.04 26.37 47.28
N LYS A 2 9.94 26.18 46.31
CA LYS A 2 9.59 25.84 44.92
C LYS A 2 9.20 24.36 44.86
N THR A 3 7.92 24.07 44.65
CA THR A 3 7.43 22.72 44.34
C THR A 3 7.69 22.45 42.85
N ALA A 4 8.75 21.69 42.56
CA ALA A 4 8.97 21.15 41.23
C ALA A 4 7.94 20.02 41.02
N ALA A 5 6.91 20.29 40.22
CA ALA A 5 5.95 19.28 39.79
C ALA A 5 6.69 18.26 38.92
N ALA A 6 6.91 17.06 39.47
CA ALA A 6 7.45 15.92 38.75
C ALA A 6 6.47 15.57 37.62
N THR A 7 6.83 15.90 36.39
CA THR A 7 6.07 15.52 35.19
C THR A 7 6.26 14.03 34.98
N THR A 8 5.27 13.24 35.40
CA THR A 8 5.23 11.81 35.17
C THR A 8 5.16 11.57 33.67
N LEU A 9 6.28 11.18 33.07
CA LEU A 9 6.36 10.73 31.69
C LEU A 9 5.54 9.44 31.59
N VAL A 10 4.31 9.54 31.12
CA VAL A 10 3.48 8.37 30.79
C VAL A 10 4.14 7.72 29.57
N LEU A 11 4.99 6.72 29.81
CA LEU A 11 5.34 5.76 28.78
C LEU A 11 4.03 5.08 28.38
N ALA A 12 3.44 5.53 27.28
CA ALA A 12 2.46 4.75 26.55
C ALA A 12 3.17 3.47 26.13
N ALA A 13 3.05 2.44 26.97
CA ALA A 13 3.36 1.08 26.59
C ALA A 13 2.52 0.83 25.34
N PHE A 14 3.19 0.76 24.19
CA PHE A 14 2.64 0.17 22.99
C PHE A 14 2.23 -1.24 23.40
N LEU A 15 0.95 -1.37 23.77
CA LEU A 15 0.28 -2.64 23.85
C LEU A 15 0.30 -3.18 22.43
N PHE A 16 1.41 -3.84 22.07
CA PHE A 16 1.33 -4.95 21.16
C PHE A 16 0.38 -5.92 21.86
N VAL A 17 -0.91 -5.79 21.55
CA VAL A 17 -1.82 -6.91 21.64
C VAL A 17 -1.06 -8.01 20.92
N ALA A 18 -0.59 -8.99 21.68
CA ALA A 18 -0.09 -10.23 21.13
C ALA A 18 -1.30 -10.89 20.47
N GLY A 19 -1.68 -10.38 19.29
CA GLY A 19 -2.30 -11.21 18.30
C GLY A 19 -1.30 -12.33 18.09
N ASP A 20 -1.75 -13.55 18.35
CA ASP A 20 -0.93 -14.72 18.07
C ASP A 20 -0.41 -14.57 16.63
N ALA A 21 0.90 -14.69 16.46
CA ALA A 21 1.54 -14.75 15.15
C ALA A 21 0.73 -15.69 14.25
N CYS A 22 0.41 -15.27 13.02
CA CYS A 22 -0.39 -16.11 12.15
C CYS A 22 0.36 -17.42 11.89
N ALA A 23 -0.35 -18.54 12.02
CA ALA A 23 0.28 -19.85 11.87
C ALA A 23 0.94 -19.97 10.49
N ASN A 24 2.19 -20.43 10.48
CA ASN A 24 3.00 -20.64 9.27
C ASN A 24 3.41 -19.36 8.51
N VAL A 25 3.22 -18.17 9.07
CA VAL A 25 3.78 -16.95 8.47
C VAL A 25 5.20 -16.73 8.99
N PRO A 26 6.20 -16.57 8.10
CA PRO A 26 7.58 -16.37 8.51
C PRO A 26 7.81 -15.00 9.16
N GLN A 27 8.67 -14.98 10.17
CA GLN A 27 9.30 -13.76 10.67
C GLN A 27 10.64 -13.56 9.96
N MET A 28 10.89 -12.34 9.49
CA MET A 28 12.16 -11.99 8.83
C MET A 28 12.46 -10.51 8.97
N ARG A 29 13.67 -10.10 8.58
CA ARG A 29 14.03 -8.69 8.48
C ARG A 29 13.36 -8.05 7.28
N TRP A 30 13.00 -6.78 7.36
CA TRP A 30 12.40 -6.06 6.22
C TRP A 30 13.32 -6.08 4.99
N THR A 31 14.64 -6.05 5.19
CA THR A 31 15.63 -6.17 4.10
C THR A 31 15.51 -7.49 3.35
N GLU A 32 15.29 -8.60 4.08
CA GLU A 32 15.13 -9.92 3.49
C GLU A 32 13.79 -10.05 2.79
N ALA A 33 12.73 -9.47 3.36
CA ALA A 33 11.42 -9.39 2.73
C ALA A 33 11.51 -8.63 1.40
N CYS A 34 12.19 -7.49 1.35
CA CYS A 34 12.38 -6.73 0.10
C CYS A 34 13.24 -7.45 -0.94
N VAL A 35 14.27 -8.20 -0.54
CA VAL A 35 15.03 -9.04 -1.49
C VAL A 35 14.16 -10.14 -2.09
N LYS A 36 13.24 -10.72 -1.30
CA LYS A 36 12.35 -11.79 -1.76
C LYS A 36 11.18 -11.28 -2.60
N ALA A 37 10.66 -10.09 -2.28
CA ALA A 37 9.54 -9.47 -2.98
C ALA A 37 9.97 -8.71 -4.24
N GLY A 38 11.09 -7.99 -4.18
CA GLY A 38 11.58 -7.14 -5.26
C GLY A 38 12.14 -7.95 -6.42
N GLU A 39 11.41 -7.98 -7.54
CA GLU A 39 11.89 -8.59 -8.79
C GLU A 39 12.82 -7.67 -9.58
N THR A 40 12.61 -6.36 -9.46
CA THR A 40 13.36 -5.32 -10.16
C THR A 40 14.09 -4.41 -9.16
N ALA A 41 15.11 -3.69 -9.63
CA ALA A 41 15.84 -2.74 -8.80
C ALA A 41 14.92 -1.61 -8.31
N GLU A 42 13.95 -1.22 -9.13
CA GLU A 42 12.96 -0.19 -8.84
C GLU A 42 12.02 -0.63 -7.72
N LEU A 43 11.41 -1.81 -7.82
CA LEU A 43 10.50 -2.32 -6.79
C LEU A 43 11.25 -2.65 -5.49
N TYR A 44 12.50 -3.11 -5.59
CA TYR A 44 13.36 -3.28 -4.43
C TYR A 44 13.53 -1.94 -3.68
N HIS A 45 13.84 -0.86 -4.38
CA HIS A 45 14.00 0.46 -3.78
C HIS A 45 12.71 0.96 -3.12
N VAL A 46 11.57 0.87 -3.82
CA VAL A 46 10.26 1.25 -3.27
C VAL A 46 9.92 0.44 -2.02
N CYS A 47 10.25 -0.86 -2.01
CA CYS A 47 10.05 -1.71 -0.83
C CYS A 47 10.89 -1.23 0.36
N GLN A 48 12.16 -0.89 0.14
CA GLN A 48 13.03 -0.39 1.20
C GLN A 48 12.50 0.93 1.77
N GLU A 49 12.16 1.89 0.92
CA GLU A 49 11.59 3.18 1.36
C GLU A 49 10.30 2.99 2.17
N THR A 50 9.50 1.99 1.80
CA THR A 50 8.25 1.65 2.48
C THR A 50 8.49 1.06 3.87
N LEU A 51 9.45 0.13 4.02
CA LEU A 51 9.60 -0.65 5.25
C LEU A 51 10.70 -0.16 6.20
N GLN A 52 11.64 0.68 5.75
CA GLN A 52 12.80 1.10 6.55
C GLN A 52 12.44 1.86 7.84
N HIS A 53 11.26 2.48 7.89
CA HIS A 53 10.76 3.19 9.08
C HIS A 53 9.87 2.31 9.97
N GLY A 54 9.66 1.05 9.58
CA GLY A 54 8.95 0.04 10.34
C GLY A 54 9.86 -0.74 11.31
N PRO A 55 9.36 -1.86 11.87
CA PRO A 55 10.15 -2.73 12.73
C PRO A 55 11.28 -3.43 11.95
N ASP A 56 12.46 -3.53 12.57
CA ASP A 56 13.66 -4.14 11.97
C ASP A 56 13.44 -5.61 11.57
N ALA A 57 12.69 -6.35 12.39
CA ALA A 57 12.19 -7.69 12.11
C ALA A 57 10.73 -7.81 12.54
N ALA A 58 9.90 -8.44 11.72
CA ALA A 58 8.50 -8.68 12.00
C ALA A 58 8.00 -9.91 11.23
N GLU A 59 6.79 -10.36 11.59
CA GLU A 59 6.03 -11.27 10.74
C GLU A 59 5.70 -10.60 9.40
N LEU A 60 5.74 -11.38 8.32
CA LEU A 60 5.50 -10.87 6.97
C LEU A 60 4.12 -10.21 6.81
N THR A 61 3.08 -10.67 7.52
CA THR A 61 1.76 -10.02 7.59
C THR A 61 1.86 -8.57 8.04
N ALA A 62 2.67 -8.28 9.05
CA ALA A 62 2.86 -6.93 9.57
C ALA A 62 3.51 -6.00 8.54
N TYR A 63 4.46 -6.51 7.73
CA TYR A 63 5.05 -5.76 6.63
C TYR A 63 4.03 -5.47 5.52
N VAL A 64 3.21 -6.45 5.15
CA VAL A 64 2.16 -6.25 4.14
C VAL A 64 1.13 -5.24 4.63
N VAL A 65 0.69 -5.32 5.90
CA VAL A 65 -0.24 -4.35 6.49
C VAL A 65 0.38 -2.94 6.55
N LEU A 66 1.65 -2.81 6.93
CA LEU A 66 2.35 -1.52 6.93
C LEU A 66 2.39 -0.92 5.51
N ALA A 67 2.83 -1.72 4.53
CA ALA A 67 2.91 -1.29 3.14
C ALA A 67 1.54 -0.92 2.57
N ALA A 68 0.51 -1.72 2.85
CA ALA A 68 -0.88 -1.44 2.44
C ALA A 68 -1.41 -0.14 3.03
N ARG A 69 -1.16 0.13 4.33
CA ARG A 69 -1.53 1.41 4.97
C ARG A 69 -0.88 2.60 4.28
N LEU A 70 0.44 2.54 4.08
CA LEU A 70 1.20 3.59 3.41
C LEU A 70 0.71 3.80 1.97
N ALA A 71 0.41 2.73 1.24
CA ALA A 71 -0.18 2.81 -0.09
C ALA A 71 -1.56 3.49 -0.05
N THR A 72 -2.45 3.10 0.88
CA THR A 72 -3.78 3.73 0.99
C THR A 72 -3.73 5.22 1.35
N TRP A 73 -2.75 5.67 2.15
CA TRP A 73 -2.54 7.10 2.38
C TRP A 73 -2.07 7.81 1.12
N SER A 74 -1.13 7.23 0.38
CA SER A 74 -0.69 7.76 -0.92
C SER A 74 -1.84 7.85 -1.92
N TYR A 75 -2.74 6.87 -1.94
CA TYR A 75 -3.96 6.89 -2.76
C TYR A 75 -4.87 8.07 -2.39
N ASP A 76 -5.12 8.26 -1.10
CA ASP A 76 -5.98 9.34 -0.60
C ASP A 76 -5.39 10.72 -0.96
N ASP A 77 -4.06 10.88 -0.86
CA ASP A 77 -3.35 12.10 -1.27
C ASP A 77 -3.41 12.36 -2.78
N THR A 78 -3.21 11.30 -3.60
CA THR A 78 -3.31 11.39 -5.06
C THR A 78 -4.73 11.75 -5.49
N VAL A 79 -5.75 11.12 -4.91
CA VAL A 79 -7.16 11.43 -5.19
C VAL A 79 -7.48 12.86 -4.81
N GLY A 80 -7.10 13.33 -3.61
CA GLY A 80 -7.32 14.71 -3.20
C GLY A 80 -6.67 15.73 -4.15
N SER A 81 -5.45 15.43 -4.62
CA SER A 81 -4.74 16.27 -5.60
C SER A 81 -5.41 16.26 -6.98
N ALA A 82 -5.90 15.11 -7.43
CA ALA A 82 -6.62 14.99 -8.69
C ALA A 82 -7.98 15.70 -8.67
N GLU A 83 -8.70 15.62 -7.55
CA GLU A 83 -9.97 16.33 -7.34
C GLU A 83 -9.79 17.84 -7.36
N GLN A 84 -8.71 18.37 -6.78
CA GLN A 84 -8.35 19.79 -6.86
C GLN A 84 -8.14 20.22 -8.32
N LEU A 85 -7.37 19.47 -9.12
CA LEU A 85 -7.17 19.78 -10.53
C LEU A 85 -8.48 19.79 -11.34
N ILE A 86 -9.41 18.90 -11.02
CA ILE A 86 -10.76 18.89 -11.62
C ILE A 86 -11.53 20.14 -11.25
N ALA A 87 -11.54 20.49 -9.95
CA ALA A 87 -12.28 21.61 -9.38
C ALA A 87 -11.79 22.97 -9.88
N ASP A 88 -10.48 23.12 -10.07
CA ASP A 88 -9.86 24.34 -10.60
C ASP A 88 -10.24 24.64 -12.06
N GLY A 89 -10.89 23.69 -12.75
CA GLY A 89 -11.36 23.88 -14.11
C GLY A 89 -10.25 23.84 -15.17
N SER A 90 -9.00 23.63 -14.77
CA SER A 90 -7.80 23.67 -15.64
C SER A 90 -7.73 22.51 -16.64
N LEU A 91 -8.46 21.42 -16.40
CA LEU A 91 -8.44 20.23 -17.24
C LEU A 91 -9.39 20.34 -18.45
N PRO A 92 -8.90 20.03 -19.68
CA PRO A 92 -9.74 19.77 -20.83
C PRO A 92 -10.79 18.70 -20.56
N GLY A 93 -11.95 18.75 -21.25
CA GLY A 93 -13.09 17.86 -20.99
C GLY A 93 -12.77 16.36 -21.02
N ALA A 94 -12.06 15.90 -22.05
CA ALA A 94 -11.65 14.49 -22.15
C ALA A 94 -10.67 14.08 -21.02
N GLN A 95 -9.76 14.99 -20.63
CA GLN A 95 -8.83 14.76 -19.53
C GLN A 95 -9.57 14.68 -18.19
N ARG A 96 -10.56 15.53 -17.96
CA ARG A 96 -11.43 15.46 -16.77
C ARG A 96 -12.11 14.09 -16.64
N ALA A 97 -12.65 13.55 -17.73
CA ALA A 97 -13.28 12.22 -17.71
C ALA A 97 -12.26 11.11 -17.38
N SER A 98 -11.06 11.16 -17.96
CA SER A 98 -9.99 10.20 -17.62
C SER A 98 -9.56 10.26 -16.16
N TYR A 99 -9.50 11.46 -15.58
CA TYR A 99 -9.17 11.66 -14.17
C TYR A 99 -10.26 11.09 -13.27
N GLN A 100 -11.54 11.35 -13.58
CA GLN A 100 -12.66 10.78 -12.82
C GLN A 100 -12.68 9.25 -12.86
N GLN A 101 -12.41 8.66 -14.02
CA GLN A 101 -12.30 7.21 -14.16
C GLN A 101 -11.13 6.66 -13.33
N CYS A 102 -9.97 7.32 -13.37
CA CYS A 102 -8.82 6.94 -12.56
C CYS A 102 -9.12 7.05 -11.05
N ILE A 103 -9.79 8.12 -10.59
CA ILE A 103 -10.22 8.27 -9.18
C ILE A 103 -11.12 7.10 -8.75
N SER A 104 -12.03 6.65 -9.62
CA SER A 104 -12.85 5.46 -9.35
C SER A 104 -12.01 4.17 -9.21
N SER A 105 -10.98 4.02 -10.04
CA SER A 105 -10.01 2.93 -9.93
C SER A 105 -9.21 3.00 -8.62
N TYR A 106 -8.81 4.19 -8.17
CA TYR A 106 -8.21 4.39 -6.85
C TYR A 106 -9.15 3.94 -5.72
N GLY A 107 -10.43 4.34 -5.78
CA GLY A 107 -11.44 3.88 -4.84
C GLY A 107 -11.55 2.35 -4.78
N THR A 108 -11.49 1.69 -5.94
CA THR A 108 -11.47 0.23 -6.03
C THR A 108 -10.24 -0.37 -5.36
N ALA A 109 -9.03 0.09 -5.72
CA ALA A 109 -7.79 -0.39 -5.15
C ALA A 109 -7.72 -0.20 -3.63
N ARG A 110 -8.19 0.95 -3.14
CA ARG A 110 -8.27 1.26 -1.71
C ARG A 110 -9.15 0.28 -0.96
N VAL A 111 -10.34 -0.03 -1.48
CA VAL A 111 -11.25 -1.01 -0.87
C VAL A 111 -10.58 -2.38 -0.79
N GLN A 112 -9.89 -2.82 -1.85
CA GLN A 112 -9.19 -4.11 -1.81
C GLN A 112 -8.06 -4.11 -0.79
N MET A 113 -7.25 -3.04 -0.71
CA MET A 113 -6.18 -2.94 0.29
C MET A 113 -6.72 -2.98 1.72
N VAL A 114 -7.87 -2.35 1.99
CA VAL A 114 -8.51 -2.40 3.32
C VAL A 114 -8.94 -3.83 3.67
N ARG A 115 -9.54 -4.56 2.73
CA ARG A 115 -9.94 -5.95 2.96
C ARG A 115 -8.75 -6.86 3.22
N VAL A 116 -7.68 -6.74 2.42
CA VAL A 116 -6.42 -7.45 2.66
C VAL A 116 -5.90 -7.17 4.06
N MET A 117 -5.91 -5.92 4.53
CA MET A 117 -5.47 -5.60 5.88
C MET A 117 -6.32 -6.26 6.97
N GLU A 118 -7.64 -6.30 6.80
CA GLU A 118 -8.57 -6.97 7.74
C GLU A 118 -8.34 -8.49 7.77
N GLU A 119 -8.14 -9.08 6.59
CA GLU A 119 -7.87 -10.50 6.38
C GLU A 119 -6.54 -10.94 7.02
N LEU A 120 -5.46 -10.18 6.79
CA LEU A 120 -4.17 -10.45 7.41
C LEU A 120 -4.21 -10.29 8.93
N ALA A 121 -4.96 -9.31 9.44
CA ALA A 121 -5.14 -9.13 10.87
C ALA A 121 -5.95 -10.27 11.52
N GLY A 122 -6.85 -10.89 10.77
CA GLY A 122 -7.62 -12.07 11.18
C GLY A 122 -6.93 -13.41 10.91
N CYS A 123 -5.73 -13.42 10.32
CA CYS A 123 -5.04 -14.61 9.82
C CYS A 123 -5.89 -15.46 8.85
N ASP A 124 -6.81 -14.83 8.10
CA ASP A 124 -7.58 -15.46 7.03
C ASP A 124 -7.00 -15.03 5.69
N PHE A 125 -6.30 -15.92 5.01
CA PHE A 125 -5.61 -15.63 3.77
C PHE A 125 -6.41 -16.03 2.51
N THR A 126 -7.66 -16.46 2.68
CA THR A 126 -8.44 -17.11 1.62
C THR A 126 -8.68 -16.19 0.41
N ARG A 127 -8.76 -14.87 0.64
CA ARG A 127 -9.13 -13.88 -0.37
C ARG A 127 -8.05 -12.83 -0.63
N ALA A 128 -7.04 -12.73 0.22
CA ALA A 128 -5.98 -11.75 0.10
C ALA A 128 -5.29 -11.77 -1.26
N GLY A 129 -5.03 -12.96 -1.83
CA GLY A 129 -4.43 -13.09 -3.17
C GLY A 129 -5.27 -12.44 -4.28
N PRO A 130 -6.52 -12.88 -4.49
CA PRO A 130 -7.45 -12.23 -5.42
C PRO A 130 -7.65 -10.72 -5.19
N GLU A 131 -7.71 -10.27 -3.93
CA GLU A 131 -7.91 -8.86 -3.60
C GLU A 131 -6.68 -8.01 -3.94
N LEU A 132 -5.48 -8.49 -3.62
CA LEU A 132 -4.22 -7.88 -4.04
C LEU A 132 -4.14 -7.78 -5.58
N ALA A 133 -4.50 -8.86 -6.29
CA ALA A 133 -4.52 -8.84 -7.76
C ALA A 133 -5.53 -7.82 -8.32
N ALA A 134 -6.71 -7.70 -7.70
CA ALA A 134 -7.71 -6.72 -8.07
C ALA A 134 -7.23 -5.27 -7.80
N ALA A 135 -6.46 -5.03 -6.74
CA ALA A 135 -5.87 -3.73 -6.47
C ALA A 135 -4.85 -3.32 -7.55
N VAL A 136 -3.97 -4.25 -7.96
CA VAL A 136 -3.01 -4.05 -9.06
C VAL A 136 -3.75 -3.76 -10.37
N ALA A 137 -4.74 -4.57 -10.72
CA ALA A 137 -5.54 -4.37 -11.93
C ALA A 137 -6.27 -3.02 -11.95
N ALA A 138 -6.73 -2.54 -10.79
CA ALA A 138 -7.34 -1.22 -10.67
C ALA A 138 -6.31 -0.09 -10.95
N MET A 139 -5.09 -0.18 -10.41
CA MET A 139 -4.04 0.79 -10.71
C MET A 139 -3.65 0.81 -12.19
N GLU A 140 -3.54 -0.35 -12.82
CA GLU A 140 -3.32 -0.45 -14.28
C GLU A 140 -4.46 0.16 -15.09
N SER A 141 -5.70 -0.07 -14.66
CA SER A 141 -6.90 0.48 -15.30
C SER A 141 -6.92 2.01 -15.25
N CYS A 142 -6.52 2.60 -14.13
CA CYS A 142 -6.31 4.05 -14.06
C CYS A 142 -5.28 4.50 -15.10
N GLY A 143 -4.08 3.91 -15.11
CA GLY A 143 -2.97 4.32 -15.97
C GLY A 143 -3.30 4.27 -17.47
N LYS A 144 -4.04 3.25 -17.92
CA LYS A 144 -4.45 3.08 -19.33
C LYS A 144 -5.28 4.25 -19.88
N GLY A 145 -6.02 4.95 -19.02
CA GLY A 145 -6.86 6.07 -19.41
C GLY A 145 -6.14 7.42 -19.44
N LEU A 146 -4.94 7.53 -18.88
CA LEU A 146 -4.27 8.81 -18.65
C LEU A 146 -3.35 9.21 -19.80
N VAL A 147 -3.27 10.52 -20.04
CA VAL A 147 -2.31 11.10 -20.97
C VAL A 147 -0.93 11.15 -20.31
N ALA A 148 0.09 10.63 -21.00
CA ALA A 148 1.47 10.66 -20.54
C ALA A 148 1.95 12.10 -20.28
N GLY A 149 2.76 12.29 -19.23
CA GLY A 149 3.28 13.60 -18.82
C GLY A 149 2.32 14.45 -17.99
N THR A 150 1.09 13.98 -17.76
CA THR A 150 0.19 14.64 -16.80
C THR A 150 0.61 14.32 -15.35
N PRO A 151 0.33 15.22 -14.38
CA PRO A 151 0.64 14.95 -12.97
C PRO A 151 0.02 13.64 -12.46
N LEU A 152 -1.24 13.36 -12.81
CA LEU A 152 -1.92 12.15 -12.38
C LEU A 152 -1.31 10.88 -12.98
N ALA A 153 -0.79 10.93 -14.20
CA ALA A 153 -0.08 9.78 -14.77
C ALA A 153 1.21 9.46 -13.99
N ALA A 154 1.93 10.48 -13.54
CA ALA A 154 3.13 10.29 -12.71
C ALA A 154 2.79 9.77 -11.31
N TRP A 155 1.77 10.34 -10.66
CA TRP A 155 1.31 9.88 -9.34
C TRP A 155 0.78 8.45 -9.39
N ASN A 156 -0.02 8.11 -10.40
CA ASN A 156 -0.49 6.74 -10.60
C ASN A 156 0.64 5.76 -10.87
N ALA A 157 1.69 6.14 -11.59
CA ALA A 157 2.85 5.26 -11.78
C ALA A 157 3.53 4.94 -10.44
N ALA A 158 3.76 5.96 -9.61
CA ALA A 158 4.35 5.78 -8.28
C ALA A 158 3.45 4.94 -7.35
N ASP A 159 2.15 5.20 -7.37
CA ASP A 159 1.19 4.41 -6.59
C ASP A 159 1.09 2.97 -7.08
N ARG A 160 1.14 2.73 -8.40
CA ARG A 160 1.20 1.38 -8.98
C ARG A 160 2.40 0.60 -8.46
N ASP A 161 3.57 1.23 -8.38
CA ASP A 161 4.77 0.58 -7.88
C ASP A 161 4.64 0.26 -6.37
N ARG A 162 4.02 1.15 -5.58
CA ARG A 162 3.67 0.86 -4.17
C ARG A 162 2.69 -0.31 -4.06
N THR A 163 1.64 -0.34 -4.90
CA THR A 163 0.68 -1.46 -4.96
C THR A 163 1.37 -2.77 -5.30
N ALA A 164 2.30 -2.76 -6.26
CA ALA A 164 3.07 -3.92 -6.65
C ALA A 164 3.93 -4.45 -5.49
N VAL A 165 4.59 -3.56 -4.74
CA VAL A 165 5.32 -3.96 -3.51
C VAL A 165 4.40 -4.66 -2.50
N VAL A 166 3.19 -4.13 -2.28
CA VAL A 166 2.22 -4.78 -1.37
C VAL A 166 1.81 -6.16 -1.92
N TYR A 167 1.55 -6.25 -3.23
CA TYR A 167 1.23 -7.52 -3.90
C TYR A 167 2.36 -8.54 -3.75
N ASP A 168 3.61 -8.16 -4.01
CA ASP A 168 4.76 -9.04 -3.95
C ASP A 168 5.07 -9.52 -2.54
N LEU A 169 4.98 -8.63 -1.54
CA LEU A 169 5.08 -9.01 -0.13
C LEU A 169 3.94 -9.97 0.27
N GLY A 170 2.72 -9.72 -0.20
CA GLY A 170 1.56 -10.58 0.05
C GLY A 170 1.69 -11.95 -0.62
N ALA A 171 2.25 -12.00 -1.83
CA ALA A 171 2.47 -13.24 -2.57
C ALA A 171 3.45 -14.19 -1.87
N LEU A 172 4.34 -13.66 -1.02
CA LEU A 172 5.20 -14.48 -0.15
C LEU A 172 4.41 -15.20 0.97
N ILE A 173 3.17 -14.77 1.27
CA ILE A 173 2.26 -15.41 2.22
C ILE A 173 1.28 -16.34 1.49
N VAL A 174 0.60 -15.84 0.46
CA VAL A 174 -0.57 -16.50 -0.15
C VAL A 174 -0.32 -17.12 -1.53
N GLY A 175 0.91 -16.97 -2.04
CA GLY A 175 1.25 -17.33 -3.42
C GLY A 175 0.84 -16.27 -4.44
N ARG A 176 1.38 -16.37 -5.67
CA ARG A 176 0.98 -15.51 -6.79
C ARG A 176 -0.36 -15.97 -7.37
N ALA A 177 -1.21 -15.02 -7.74
CA ALA A 177 -2.47 -15.31 -8.41
C ALA A 177 -2.24 -15.91 -9.81
N PRO A 178 -3.05 -16.87 -10.29
CA PRO A 178 -2.94 -17.38 -11.66
C PRO A 178 -3.15 -16.27 -12.68
N GLY A 179 -2.19 -16.09 -13.58
CA GLY A 179 -2.30 -15.11 -14.67
C GLY A 179 -1.93 -13.66 -14.30
N SER A 180 -1.36 -13.40 -13.11
CA SER A 180 -0.60 -12.17 -12.93
C SER A 180 0.61 -12.22 -13.86
N MET A 181 0.50 -11.53 -15.01
CA MET A 181 1.68 -11.07 -15.73
C MET A 181 2.23 -9.89 -14.93
N ASN A 182 3.50 -9.95 -14.55
CA ASN A 182 4.14 -8.85 -13.84
C ASN A 182 4.10 -7.57 -14.71
N PRO A 183 3.89 -6.39 -14.09
CA PRO A 183 3.86 -5.11 -14.80
C PRO A 183 5.18 -4.79 -15.53
#